data_AF-A0A958Q9F6-F1
#
_entry.id   AF-A0A958Q9F6-F1
#
_cell.length_a   1.000
_cell.length_b   1.000
_cell.length_c   1.000
_cell.angle_alpha   90.00
_cell.angle_beta   90.00
_cell.angle_gamma   90.00
#
_symmetry.space_group_name_H-M   'P 1'
#
loop_
_entity.id
_entity.type
_entity.pdbx_description
1 polymer ?
#
loop_
_entity_poly.entity_id
_entity_poly.type
_entity_poly.pdbx_seq_one_letter_code
_entity_poly.pdbx_strand_id
1 'polypeptide(L)'
;CTAWMENRSKDLWRQLDSMSSGGRTSGWNGPLMDKTTGGLVHTEKDKEEVWAKHFEGLAKDTTGNSRSLTYWEGLLPDVDMIPVRNGCEDPLTWAEITSTLKATPRGKAAGIDGIPGELYKLIQDEEKPTSELAKT
;
A
#
# COMPACT_ATOMS: atom_id res chain seq x y z
N CYS A 1 16.61 24.98 -23.37
CA CYS A 1 15.57 24.04 -22.89
C CYS A 1 15.79 22.69 -23.59
N THR A 2 16.64 21.82 -23.03
CA THR A 2 17.09 20.56 -23.67
C THR A 2 16.79 19.31 -22.83
N ALA A 3 16.43 19.48 -21.55
CA ALA A 3 16.16 18.36 -20.65
C ALA A 3 14.96 17.49 -21.07
N TRP A 4 13.99 18.05 -21.80
CA TRP A 4 12.82 17.32 -22.31
C TRP A 4 13.19 16.35 -23.45
N MET A 5 14.21 16.66 -24.25
CA MET A 5 14.64 15.83 -25.38
C MET A 5 15.51 14.63 -24.97
N GLU A 6 16.09 14.65 -23.77
CA GLU A 6 17.07 13.64 -23.32
C GLU A 6 16.52 12.69 -22.25
N ASN A 7 15.19 12.68 -22.02
CA ASN A 7 14.53 11.84 -21.01
C ASN A 7 15.13 11.98 -19.58
N ARG A 8 15.70 13.15 -19.26
CA ARG A 8 16.28 13.44 -17.94
C ARG A 8 15.20 13.86 -16.96
N SER A 9 14.29 12.94 -16.67
CA SER A 9 13.10 13.16 -15.84
C SER A 9 13.44 13.75 -14.47
N LYS A 10 14.54 13.33 -13.84
CA LYS A 10 15.01 13.86 -12.54
C LYS A 10 15.44 15.32 -12.61
N ASP A 11 16.11 15.73 -13.69
CA ASP A 11 16.54 17.12 -13.86
C ASP A 11 15.35 18.03 -14.15
N LEU A 12 14.38 17.52 -14.93
CA LEU A 12 13.12 18.19 -15.20
C LEU A 12 12.31 18.39 -13.92
N TRP A 13 12.20 17.34 -13.10
CA TRP A 13 11.53 17.39 -11.81
C TRP A 13 12.21 18.38 -10.86
N ARG A 14 13.54 18.40 -10.77
CA ARG A 14 14.27 19.38 -9.95
C ARG A 14 14.04 20.83 -10.40
N GLN A 15 13.97 21.08 -11.71
CA GLN A 15 13.70 22.42 -12.25
C GLN A 15 12.25 22.85 -11.96
N LEU A 16 11.28 21.96 -12.18
CA LEU A 16 9.88 22.23 -11.83
C LEU A 16 9.69 22.44 -10.33
N ASP A 17 10.37 21.65 -9.51
CA ASP A 17 10.39 21.77 -8.05
C ASP A 17 10.97 23.13 -7.64
N SER A 18 12.11 23.55 -8.22
CA SER A 18 12.70 24.87 -7.92
C SER A 18 11.86 26.05 -8.41
N MET A 19 11.08 25.88 -9.48
CA MET A 19 10.19 26.91 -10.02
C MET A 19 8.88 27.04 -9.24
N SER A 20 8.41 25.94 -8.65
CA SER A 20 7.13 25.88 -7.92
C SER A 20 7.29 26.12 -6.41
N SER A 21 8.47 25.83 -5.84
CA SER A 21 8.74 26.00 -4.41
C SER A 21 9.72 27.14 -4.14
N GLY A 22 9.18 28.33 -3.91
CA GLY A 22 9.88 29.37 -3.17
C GLY A 22 10.07 28.92 -1.72
N GLY A 23 11.10 28.10 -1.47
CA GLY A 23 11.46 27.63 -0.13
C GLY A 23 10.99 26.21 0.17
N ARG A 24 11.81 25.52 0.98
CA ARG A 24 11.62 24.16 1.48
C ARG A 24 10.35 24.05 2.34
N THR A 25 9.18 23.99 1.72
CA THR A 25 7.98 23.44 2.33
C THR A 25 7.72 22.10 1.65
N SER A 26 8.30 21.04 2.21
CA SER A 26 7.83 19.68 1.97
C SER A 26 6.37 19.59 2.41
N GLY A 27 5.47 19.14 1.55
CA GLY A 27 4.14 18.76 2.01
C GLY A 27 3.10 18.58 0.91
N TRP A 28 3.23 17.49 0.15
CA TRP A 28 2.14 16.73 -0.50
C TRP A 28 1.22 17.42 -1.53
N ASN A 29 1.08 18.75 -1.53
CA ASN A 29 0.02 19.46 -2.24
C ASN A 29 0.54 20.18 -3.49
N GLY A 30 1.45 19.53 -4.22
CA GLY A 30 1.97 20.03 -5.50
C GLY A 30 0.86 20.17 -6.56
N PRO A 31 1.10 20.93 -7.64
CA PRO A 31 0.15 21.04 -8.74
C PRO A 31 -0.09 19.69 -9.41
N LEU A 32 -1.34 19.40 -9.76
CA LEU A 32 -1.76 18.16 -10.43
C LEU A 32 -2.06 18.47 -11.91
N MET A 33 -1.60 17.62 -12.82
CA MET A 33 -1.93 17.78 -14.24
C MET A 33 -3.27 17.10 -14.55
N ASP A 34 -4.26 17.88 -14.99
CA ASP A 34 -5.49 17.32 -15.55
C ASP A 34 -5.25 16.92 -17.00
N LYS A 35 -5.24 15.61 -17.26
CA LYS A 35 -5.02 15.06 -18.61
C LYS A 35 -6.15 15.41 -19.59
N THR A 36 -7.34 15.77 -19.10
CA THR A 36 -8.48 16.08 -19.97
C THR A 36 -8.51 17.54 -20.43
N THR A 37 -8.09 18.48 -19.59
CA THR A 37 -7.97 19.89 -19.96
C THR A 37 -6.55 20.27 -20.42
N GLY A 38 -5.54 19.46 -20.07
CA GLY A 38 -4.13 19.74 -20.32
C GLY A 38 -3.53 20.81 -19.41
N GLY A 39 -4.29 21.26 -18.39
CA GLY A 39 -3.90 22.31 -17.46
C GLY A 39 -3.39 21.79 -16.11
N LEU A 40 -2.64 22.65 -15.42
CA LEU A 40 -2.24 22.40 -14.02
C LEU A 40 -3.34 22.89 -13.07
N VAL A 41 -3.64 22.04 -12.10
CA VAL A 41 -4.64 22.24 -11.06
C VAL A 41 -3.95 22.43 -9.72
N HIS A 42 -4.32 23.51 -9.03
CA HIS A 42 -3.68 23.92 -7.78
C HIS A 42 -4.58 23.77 -6.55
N THR A 43 -5.90 23.90 -6.71
CA THR A 43 -6.85 23.82 -5.60
C THR A 43 -7.13 22.37 -5.19
N GLU A 44 -7.47 22.15 -3.93
CA GLU A 44 -7.73 20.80 -3.39
C GLU A 44 -8.98 20.18 -4.02
N LYS A 45 -10.07 20.94 -4.12
CA LYS A 45 -11.33 20.48 -4.71
C LYS A 45 -11.16 20.03 -6.17
N ASP A 46 -10.47 20.84 -6.97
CA ASP A 46 -10.26 20.50 -8.38
C ASP A 46 -9.34 19.26 -8.51
N LYS A 47 -8.38 19.08 -7.58
CA LYS A 47 -7.55 17.85 -7.53
C LYS A 47 -8.38 16.61 -7.22
N GLU A 48 -9.32 16.70 -6.28
CA GLU A 48 -10.24 15.60 -5.96
C GLU A 48 -11.07 15.20 -7.18
N GLU A 49 -11.60 16.18 -7.92
CA GLU A 49 -12.38 15.93 -9.14
C GLU A 49 -11.53 15.23 -10.22
N VAL A 50 -10.29 15.68 -10.43
CA VAL A 50 -9.35 15.05 -11.37
C VAL A 50 -9.02 13.61 -10.96
N TRP A 51 -8.77 13.36 -9.67
CA TRP A 51 -8.52 12.01 -9.16
C TRP A 51 -9.74 11.11 -9.29
N ALA A 52 -10.92 11.60 -8.91
CA ALA A 52 -12.18 10.85 -9.04
C ALA A 52 -12.41 10.42 -10.48
N LYS A 53 -12.27 11.34 -11.43
CA LYS A 53 -12.39 11.06 -12.87
C LYS A 53 -11.35 10.05 -13.37
N HIS A 54 -10.12 10.16 -12.89
CA HIS A 54 -9.04 9.23 -13.24
C HIS A 54 -9.36 7.80 -12.81
N PHE A 55 -9.70 7.60 -11.52
CA PHE A 55 -10.02 6.29 -10.98
C PHE A 55 -11.34 5.73 -11.50
N GLU A 56 -12.34 6.58 -11.77
CA GLU A 56 -13.56 6.18 -12.48
C GLU A 56 -13.22 5.59 -13.86
N GLY A 57 -12.33 6.24 -14.61
CA GLY A 57 -11.85 5.74 -15.89
C GLY A 57 -11.14 4.39 -15.79
N LEU A 58 -10.29 4.21 -14.77
CA LEU A 58 -9.64 2.92 -14.51
C LEU A 58 -10.65 1.83 -14.15
N ALA A 59 -11.64 2.15 -13.31
CA ALA A 59 -12.66 1.19 -12.86
C ALA A 59 -13.58 0.73 -14.01
N LYS A 60 -13.82 1.58 -15.00
CA LYS A 60 -14.58 1.20 -16.22
C LYS A 60 -13.84 0.17 -17.07
N ASP A 61 -12.51 0.06 -16.94
CA ASP A 61 -11.65 -0.91 -17.64
C ASP A 61 -12.07 -1.08 -19.12
N THR A 62 -12.19 0.03 -19.86
CA THR A 62 -12.77 0.02 -21.21
C THR A 62 -12.01 -0.85 -22.20
N THR A 63 -10.73 -1.12 -21.93
CA THR A 63 -9.89 -2.02 -22.73
C THR A 63 -10.02 -3.48 -22.31
N GLY A 64 -10.59 -3.77 -21.14
CA GLY A 64 -10.67 -5.11 -20.55
C GLY A 64 -9.32 -5.69 -20.10
N ASN A 65 -8.28 -4.85 -20.09
CA ASN A 65 -6.92 -5.29 -19.84
C ASN A 65 -6.73 -5.74 -18.38
N SER A 66 -7.50 -5.19 -17.44
CA SER A 66 -7.34 -5.48 -16.02
C SER A 66 -7.53 -6.97 -15.71
N ARG A 67 -8.32 -7.70 -16.52
CA ARG A 67 -8.58 -9.14 -16.38
C ARG A 67 -7.98 -9.98 -17.50
N SER A 68 -7.23 -9.38 -18.41
CA SER A 68 -6.66 -10.08 -19.56
C SER A 68 -5.32 -10.70 -19.18
N LEU A 69 -5.32 -12.02 -19.00
CA LEU A 69 -4.10 -12.77 -18.70
C LEU A 69 -3.02 -12.53 -19.77
N THR A 70 -3.40 -12.59 -21.05
CA THR A 70 -2.48 -12.41 -22.19
C THR A 70 -1.87 -11.01 -22.24
N TYR A 71 -2.62 -9.98 -21.85
CA TYR A 71 -2.10 -8.61 -21.74
C TYR A 71 -1.01 -8.52 -20.67
N TRP A 72 -1.25 -9.14 -19.51
CA TRP A 72 -0.29 -9.13 -18.41
C TRP A 72 0.92 -10.04 -18.67
N GLU A 73 0.74 -11.19 -19.31
CA GLU A 73 1.83 -12.10 -19.72
C GLU A 73 2.82 -11.44 -20.69
N GLY A 74 2.33 -10.57 -21.59
CA GLY A 74 3.20 -9.84 -22.52
C GLY A 74 3.88 -8.60 -21.92
N LEU A 75 3.32 -8.03 -20.85
CA LEU A 75 3.84 -6.81 -20.20
C LEU A 75 4.80 -7.13 -19.06
N LEU A 76 4.49 -8.15 -18.28
CA LEU A 76 5.33 -8.61 -17.19
C LEU A 76 6.47 -9.45 -17.75
N PRO A 77 7.70 -9.35 -17.20
CA PRO A 77 8.76 -10.28 -17.57
C PRO A 77 8.32 -11.71 -17.30
N ASP A 78 8.88 -12.68 -18.02
CA ASP A 78 8.65 -14.09 -17.75
C ASP A 78 9.28 -14.40 -16.38
N VAL A 79 8.46 -14.25 -15.34
CA VAL A 79 8.89 -14.48 -13.98
C VAL A 79 8.55 -15.93 -13.67
N ASP A 80 9.57 -16.79 -13.59
CA ASP A 80 9.49 -18.07 -12.89
C ASP A 80 9.23 -17.79 -11.39
N MET A 81 8.08 -17.23 -11.05
CA MET A 81 7.80 -16.70 -9.71
C MET A 81 6.34 -16.86 -9.34
N ILE A 82 5.94 -18.11 -9.12
CA ILE A 82 5.46 -18.36 -7.77
C ILE A 82 6.75 -18.50 -6.96
N PRO A 83 7.24 -17.47 -6.23
CA PRO A 83 8.29 -17.74 -5.27
C PRO A 83 7.76 -18.87 -4.41
N VAL A 84 8.49 -19.98 -4.30
CA VAL A 84 8.11 -21.03 -3.35
C VAL A 84 7.94 -20.32 -2.03
N ARG A 85 6.69 -20.19 -1.59
CA ARG A 85 6.32 -19.36 -0.45
C ARG A 85 6.62 -20.17 0.81
N ASN A 86 7.90 -20.53 0.97
CA ASN A 86 8.43 -21.25 2.11
C ASN A 86 7.99 -20.50 3.38
N GLY A 87 7.44 -21.21 4.36
CA GLY A 87 6.91 -20.58 5.57
C GLY A 87 5.46 -20.07 5.50
N CYS A 88 4.77 -20.10 4.35
CA CYS A 88 3.35 -19.70 4.28
C CYS A 88 2.37 -20.87 4.29
N GLU A 89 2.81 -22.05 3.88
CA GLU A 89 2.05 -23.30 3.99
C GLU A 89 2.40 -24.06 5.29
N ASP A 90 3.49 -23.66 5.96
CA ASP A 90 3.94 -24.30 7.19
C ASP A 90 2.96 -24.00 8.34
N PRO A 91 2.59 -25.00 9.16
CA PRO A 91 1.77 -24.77 10.33
C PRO A 91 2.44 -23.78 11.30
N LEU A 92 1.66 -22.82 11.82
CA LEU A 92 2.14 -21.89 12.84
C LEU A 92 2.63 -22.65 14.07
N THR A 93 3.84 -22.31 14.51
CA THR A 93 4.42 -22.88 15.73
C THR A 93 3.89 -22.16 16.96
N TRP A 94 3.85 -22.87 18.08
CA TRP A 94 3.45 -22.27 19.37
C TRP A 94 4.37 -21.11 19.81
N ALA A 95 5.65 -21.18 19.44
CA ALA A 95 6.62 -20.12 19.71
C ALA A 95 6.28 -18.83 18.94
N GLU A 96 5.80 -18.93 17.70
CA GLU A 96 5.36 -17.78 16.91
C GLU A 96 4.07 -17.17 17.48
N ILE A 97 3.13 -18.02 17.90
CA ILE A 97 1.88 -17.58 18.54
C ILE A 97 2.18 -16.81 19.84
N THR A 98 2.98 -17.39 20.74
CA THR A 98 3.33 -16.73 22.01
C THR A 98 4.15 -15.46 21.81
N SER A 99 5.08 -15.45 20.85
CA SER A 99 5.86 -14.26 20.48
C SER A 99 4.97 -13.12 19.97
N THR A 100 4.01 -13.42 19.09
CA THR A 100 3.07 -12.42 18.56
C THR A 100 2.12 -11.89 19.64
N LEU A 101 1.67 -12.75 20.57
CA LEU A 101 0.89 -12.31 21.74
C LEU A 101 1.67 -11.35 22.64
N LYS A 102 2.96 -11.61 22.90
CA LYS A 102 3.83 -10.69 23.66
C LYS A 102 4.01 -9.34 22.96
N ALA A 103 4.13 -9.36 21.64
CA ALA A 103 4.33 -8.16 20.83
C ALA A 103 3.05 -7.30 20.68
N THR A 104 1.87 -7.89 20.89
CA THR A 104 0.60 -7.17 20.79
C THR A 104 0.58 -6.00 21.81
N PRO A 105 0.06 -4.80 21.47
CA PRO A 105 -0.07 -3.68 22.42
C PRO A 105 -1.03 -3.99 23.60
N ARG A 106 -0.79 -3.40 24.78
CA ARG A 106 -1.67 -3.50 25.96
C ARG A 106 -2.60 -2.28 26.04
N GLY A 107 -3.76 -2.43 26.70
CA GLY A 107 -4.71 -1.34 26.95
C GLY A 107 -5.45 -0.87 25.70
N LYS A 108 -5.61 -1.75 24.70
CA LYS A 108 -6.43 -1.49 23.53
C LYS A 108 -7.87 -1.91 23.82
N ALA A 109 -8.83 -1.16 23.29
CA ALA A 109 -10.23 -1.55 23.39
C ALA A 109 -10.46 -2.89 22.67
N ALA A 110 -11.40 -3.68 23.19
CA ALA A 110 -11.83 -4.91 22.54
C ALA A 110 -12.40 -4.64 21.14
N GLY A 111 -12.30 -5.64 20.26
CA GLY A 111 -12.87 -5.58 18.92
C GLY A 111 -14.40 -5.71 18.94
N ILE A 112 -14.98 -5.98 17.76
CA ILE A 112 -16.41 -6.29 17.62
C ILE A 112 -16.83 -7.56 18.37
N ASP A 113 -15.87 -8.44 18.67
CA ASP A 113 -16.03 -9.65 19.49
C ASP A 113 -16.18 -9.35 20.99
N GLY A 114 -15.84 -8.14 21.45
CA GLY A 114 -15.89 -7.76 22.85
C GLY A 114 -14.82 -8.42 23.73
N ILE A 115 -13.86 -9.14 23.14
CA ILE A 115 -12.80 -9.83 23.88
C ILE A 115 -11.59 -8.90 24.04
N PRO A 116 -11.15 -8.58 25.27
CA PRO A 116 -9.97 -7.76 25.48
C PRO A 116 -8.71 -8.54 25.09
N GLY A 117 -7.75 -7.87 24.44
CA GLY A 117 -6.48 -8.49 24.01
C GLY A 117 -5.66 -9.06 25.18
N GLU A 118 -5.90 -8.56 26.39
CA GLU A 118 -5.31 -9.05 27.64
C GLU A 118 -5.69 -10.49 27.95
N LEU A 119 -6.88 -10.95 27.54
CA LEU A 119 -7.32 -12.33 27.77
C LEU A 119 -6.40 -13.32 27.04
N TYR A 120 -6.07 -13.03 25.78
CA TYR A 120 -5.15 -13.85 24.99
C TYR A 120 -3.72 -13.81 25.53
N LYS A 121 -3.31 -12.72 26.18
CA LYS A 121 -1.97 -12.59 26.77
C LYS A 121 -1.75 -13.44 28.02
N LEU A 122 -2.78 -14.05 28.58
CA LEU A 122 -2.64 -14.96 29.73
C LEU A 122 -1.77 -16.18 29.38
N ILE A 123 -1.81 -16.64 28.13
CA ILE A 123 -1.07 -17.84 27.67
C ILE A 123 0.30 -17.49 27.05
N GLN A 124 0.66 -16.20 26.98
CA GLN A 124 1.84 -15.73 26.24
C GLN A 124 3.16 -16.33 26.76
N ASP A 125 3.19 -16.76 28.03
CA ASP A 125 4.38 -17.31 28.70
C ASP A 125 4.35 -18.84 28.80
N GLU A 126 3.34 -19.51 28.22
CA GLU A 126 3.27 -20.96 28.16
C GLU A 126 4.28 -21.52 27.14
N GLU A 127 5.07 -22.53 27.53
CA GLU A 127 5.98 -23.21 26.60
C GLU A 127 5.25 -24.14 25.62
N LYS A 128 4.05 -24.61 25.98
CA LYS A 128 3.18 -25.51 25.20
C LYS A 128 1.72 -25.17 25.48
N PRO A 129 0.78 -25.44 24.55
CA PRO A 129 -0.64 -25.13 24.74
C PRO A 129 -1.28 -26.05 25.79
N THR A 130 -1.19 -25.67 27.06
CA THR A 130 -1.59 -26.53 28.20
C THR A 130 -2.89 -26.09 28.84
N SER A 131 -3.18 -24.79 28.82
CA SER A 131 -4.44 -24.24 29.31
C SER A 131 -5.59 -24.55 28.36
N GLU A 132 -6.82 -24.54 28.88
CA GLU A 132 -8.02 -24.70 28.06
C GLU A 132 -8.17 -23.57 27.03
N LEU A 133 -7.70 -22.36 27.37
CA LEU A 133 -7.64 -21.22 26.44
C LEU A 133 -6.64 -21.42 25.29
N ALA A 134 -5.62 -22.27 25.49
CA ALA A 134 -4.61 -22.57 24.47
C ALA A 134 -4.97 -23.78 23.59
N LYS A 135 -5.95 -24.60 23.99
CA LYS A 135 -6.36 -25.83 23.30
C LYS A 135 -7.59 -25.66 22.39
N THR A 136 -8.28 -24.52 22.49
CA THR A 136 -9.49 -24.19 21.70
C THR A 136 -9.23 -24.07 20.21
#